data_AF-A0A9W7X8R2-F1
#
_entry.id   AF-A0A9W7X8R2-F1
#
_cell.length_a   1.000
_cell.length_b   1.000
_cell.length_c   1.000
_cell.angle_alpha   90.00
_cell.angle_beta   90.00
_cell.angle_gamma   90.00
#
_symmetry.space_group_name_H-M   'P 1'
#
loop_
_entity.id
_entity.type
_entity.pdbx_description
1 polymer ?
#
loop_
_entity_poly.entity_id
_entity_poly.type
_entity_poly.pdbx_seq_one_letter_code
_entity_poly.pdbx_strand_id
1 'polypeptide(L)'
;MGYSRMPIRAGMVPPMCFCGDPCKMEASDEEETYRRRYWMYGNWAFDPPEKAVLRGVLEPPPLCDFEEWIDTEVKEFDRQHLQGCKEFDAEIKRSIALRKKEEAAREKLAEERCRAAATRKAKREVKLARATRAKAAQEEDLDALRKGKWPRCTQ
;
A
#
# COMPACT_ATOMS: atom_id res chain seq x y z
N MET A 1 -19.83 -16.34 -2.91
CA MET A 1 -18.63 -17.10 -3.33
C MET A 1 -18.92 -18.56 -3.05
N GLY A 2 -18.95 -19.43 -4.06
CA GLY A 2 -19.22 -20.85 -3.84
C GLY A 2 -17.98 -21.53 -3.28
N TYR A 3 -17.96 -21.81 -1.98
CA TYR A 3 -16.91 -22.62 -1.36
C TYR A 3 -16.90 -24.00 -2.03
N SER A 4 -15.79 -24.32 -2.69
CA SER A 4 -15.63 -25.59 -3.39
C SER A 4 -15.50 -26.69 -2.35
N ARG A 5 -16.54 -27.52 -2.19
CA ARG A 5 -16.57 -28.61 -1.21
C ARG A 5 -15.36 -29.52 -1.43
N MET A 6 -14.49 -29.63 -0.43
CA MET A 6 -13.32 -30.49 -0.53
C MET A 6 -13.76 -31.95 -0.72
N PRO A 7 -13.12 -32.71 -1.64
CA PRO A 7 -13.50 -34.08 -1.90
C PRO A 7 -13.19 -34.96 -0.68
N ILE A 8 -14.21 -35.68 -0.21
CA ILE A 8 -14.06 -36.67 0.85
C ILE A 8 -13.32 -37.87 0.27
N ARG A 9 -12.22 -38.29 0.90
CA ARG A 9 -11.44 -39.45 0.46
C ARG A 9 -12.28 -40.73 0.59
N ALA A 10 -12.13 -41.66 -0.34
CA ALA A 10 -12.78 -42.97 -0.27
C ALA A 10 -12.45 -43.66 1.07
N GLY A 11 -13.49 -44.06 1.80
CA GLY A 11 -13.36 -44.69 3.13
C GLY A 11 -13.52 -43.75 4.32
N MET A 12 -13.59 -42.42 4.13
CA MET A 12 -14.03 -41.49 5.19
C MET A 12 -15.55 -41.37 5.19
N VAL A 13 -16.18 -41.66 6.32
CA VAL A 13 -17.61 -41.46 6.53
C VAL A 13 -17.81 -40.12 7.23
N PRO A 14 -18.47 -39.12 6.61
CA PRO A 14 -18.80 -37.88 7.28
C PRO A 14 -19.69 -38.14 8.50
N PRO A 15 -19.46 -37.45 9.63
CA PRO A 15 -20.43 -37.46 10.73
C PRO A 15 -21.74 -36.81 10.27
N MET A 16 -22.83 -37.26 10.87
CA MET A 16 -24.15 -36.66 10.69
C MET A 16 -24.28 -35.48 11.67
N CYS A 17 -24.55 -34.26 11.18
CA CYS A 17 -24.92 -33.16 12.08
C CYS A 17 -26.34 -33.42 12.64
N PHE A 18 -26.68 -32.75 13.75
CA PHE A 18 -28.00 -32.79 14.39
C PHE A 18 -29.19 -32.48 13.46
N CYS A 19 -28.95 -31.86 12.31
CA CYS A 19 -29.97 -31.57 11.30
C CYS A 19 -30.28 -32.73 10.33
N GLY A 20 -29.51 -33.83 10.38
CA GLY A 20 -29.69 -34.99 9.49
C GLY A 20 -28.95 -34.96 8.16
N ASP A 21 -28.21 -33.89 7.83
CA ASP A 21 -27.37 -33.82 6.64
C ASP A 21 -25.90 -34.20 6.94
N PRO A 22 -25.19 -34.83 5.99
CA PRO A 22 -23.77 -35.15 6.16
C PRO A 22 -22.92 -33.87 6.16
N CYS A 23 -22.03 -33.77 7.16
CA CYS A 23 -21.12 -32.64 7.29
C CYS A 23 -20.26 -32.43 6.03
N LYS A 24 -19.85 -31.17 5.79
CA LYS A 24 -18.85 -30.83 4.79
C LYS A 24 -17.47 -30.81 5.43
N MET A 25 -16.45 -31.08 4.62
CA MET A 25 -15.05 -30.97 5.04
C MET A 25 -14.52 -29.62 4.55
N GLU A 26 -13.90 -28.87 5.45
CA GLU A 26 -13.14 -27.66 5.12
C GLU A 26 -11.74 -27.77 5.72
N ALA A 27 -10.86 -26.85 5.31
CA ALA A 27 -9.51 -26.74 5.82
C ALA A 27 -9.34 -25.34 6.39
N SER A 28 -8.67 -25.25 7.53
CA SER A 28 -8.44 -23.96 8.16
C SER A 28 -7.36 -23.17 7.42
N ASP A 29 -7.57 -21.86 7.30
CA ASP A 29 -6.58 -20.90 6.82
C ASP A 29 -5.84 -20.19 7.97
N GLU A 30 -6.19 -20.50 9.23
CA GLU A 30 -5.54 -19.92 10.41
C GLU A 30 -4.16 -20.52 10.62
N GLU A 31 -3.20 -19.73 11.11
CA GLU A 31 -1.80 -20.15 11.19
C GLU A 31 -1.59 -21.40 12.07
N GLU A 32 -2.22 -21.45 13.24
CA GLU A 32 -2.08 -22.54 14.21
C GLU A 32 -2.75 -23.83 13.74
N THR A 33 -3.73 -23.71 12.85
CA THR A 33 -4.51 -24.84 12.34
C THR A 33 -4.39 -24.98 10.83
N TYR A 34 -3.36 -24.38 10.23
CA TYR A 34 -3.27 -24.19 8.78
C TYR A 34 -3.36 -25.51 8.03
N ARG A 35 -4.31 -25.57 7.10
CA ARG A 35 -4.67 -26.74 6.29
C ARG A 35 -5.07 -28.00 7.07
N ARG A 36 -5.25 -27.91 8.40
CA ARG A 36 -5.93 -28.97 9.15
C ARG A 36 -7.37 -29.02 8.68
N ARG A 37 -7.83 -30.23 8.41
CA ARG A 37 -9.18 -30.48 7.95
C ARG A 37 -10.11 -30.68 9.14
N TYR A 38 -11.31 -30.16 9.02
CA TYR A 38 -12.37 -30.35 10.00
C TYR A 38 -13.70 -30.59 9.28
N TRP A 39 -14.56 -31.35 9.94
CA TRP A 39 -15.95 -31.45 9.60
C TRP A 39 -16.67 -30.21 10.12
N MET A 40 -17.48 -29.60 9.26
CA MET A 40 -18.38 -28.53 9.67
C MET A 40 -19.73 -28.68 8.98
N TYR A 41 -20.74 -28.05 9.56
CA TYR A 41 -22.06 -28.09 8.97
C TYR A 41 -22.15 -27.30 7.65
N GLY A 42 -22.90 -27.84 6.67
CA GLY A 42 -23.05 -27.27 5.34
C GLY A 42 -23.68 -25.87 5.33
N ASN A 43 -24.62 -25.61 6.25
CA ASN A 43 -25.40 -24.37 6.33
C ASN A 43 -24.88 -23.43 7.44
N TRP A 44 -23.56 -23.24 7.51
CA TRP A 44 -22.90 -22.33 8.48
C TRP A 44 -23.27 -20.86 8.28
N ALA A 45 -23.71 -20.47 7.07
CA ALA A 45 -24.24 -19.15 6.77
C ALA A 45 -25.51 -19.31 5.94
N PHE A 46 -26.66 -19.34 6.60
CA PHE A 46 -27.94 -19.19 5.91
C PHE A 46 -28.04 -17.75 5.39
N ASP A 47 -27.75 -17.54 4.10
CA ASP A 47 -27.86 -16.24 3.42
C ASP A 47 -29.04 -16.29 2.43
N PRO A 48 -30.30 -16.20 2.92
CA PRO A 48 -31.47 -16.26 2.07
C PRO A 48 -31.52 -15.03 1.15
N PRO A 49 -32.02 -15.16 -0.09
CA PRO A 49 -32.26 -14.00 -0.93
C PRO A 49 -33.17 -12.99 -0.20
N GLU A 50 -32.87 -11.69 -0.21
CA GLU A 50 -33.66 -10.65 0.49
C GLU A 50 -35.18 -10.78 0.26
N LYS A 51 -35.57 -11.22 -0.95
CA LYS A 51 -36.96 -11.40 -1.38
C LYS A 51 -37.68 -12.57 -0.69
N ALA A 52 -36.96 -13.50 -0.07
CA ALA A 52 -37.50 -14.65 0.66
C ALA A 52 -37.74 -14.31 2.15
N VAL A 53 -36.88 -13.47 2.74
CA VAL A 53 -37.00 -12.99 4.12
C VAL A 53 -38.24 -12.09 4.29
N LEU A 54 -38.47 -11.17 3.34
CA LEU A 54 -39.61 -10.24 3.36
C LEU A 54 -40.99 -10.92 3.27
N ARG A 55 -41.07 -12.18 2.82
CA ARG A 55 -42.33 -12.92 2.69
C ARG A 55 -42.61 -13.89 3.83
N GLY A 56 -41.69 -14.06 4.79
CA GLY A 56 -41.86 -14.98 5.92
C GLY A 56 -41.99 -16.46 5.50
N VAL A 57 -41.51 -16.83 4.32
CA VAL A 57 -41.70 -18.16 3.71
C VAL A 57 -40.66 -19.19 4.18
N LEU A 58 -39.56 -18.75 4.80
CA LEU A 58 -38.49 -19.63 5.26
C LEU A 58 -38.18 -19.33 6.73
N GLU A 59 -38.37 -20.31 7.60
CA GLU A 59 -37.68 -20.32 8.88
C GLU A 59 -36.19 -20.58 8.61
N PRO A 60 -35.27 -19.76 9.15
CA PRO A 60 -33.85 -20.04 9.02
C PRO A 60 -33.58 -21.43 9.61
N PRO A 61 -32.88 -22.33 8.88
CA PRO A 61 -32.56 -23.63 9.41
C PRO A 61 -31.80 -23.45 10.72
N PRO A 62 -31.99 -24.34 11.71
CA PRO A 62 -31.24 -24.27 12.95
C PRO A 62 -29.74 -24.24 12.62
N LEU A 63 -29.05 -23.21 13.09
CA LEU A 63 -27.61 -23.08 12.93
C LEU A 63 -26.97 -24.21 13.76
N CYS A 64 -26.38 -25.19 13.08
CA CYS A 64 -25.57 -26.23 13.69
C CYS A 64 -24.12 -25.73 13.70
N ASP A 65 -23.59 -25.54 14.90
CA ASP A 65 -22.22 -25.13 15.20
C ASP A 65 -21.25 -26.32 15.30
N PHE A 66 -21.66 -27.48 14.79
CA PHE A 66 -20.84 -28.68 14.80
C PHE A 66 -19.53 -28.45 14.05
N GLU A 67 -18.42 -28.60 14.79
CA GLU A 67 -17.06 -28.54 14.29
C GLU A 67 -16.26 -29.70 14.91
N GLU A 68 -15.71 -30.57 14.08
CA GLU A 68 -14.89 -31.69 14.53
C GLU A 68 -13.61 -31.80 13.70
N TRP A 69 -12.45 -31.73 14.37
CA TRP A 69 -11.16 -31.81 13.71
C TRP A 69 -10.85 -33.22 13.22
N ILE A 70 -10.48 -33.32 11.95
CA ILE A 70 -10.02 -34.57 11.32
C ILE A 70 -8.52 -34.74 11.53
N ASP A 71 -7.77 -33.65 11.32
CA ASP A 71 -6.33 -33.61 11.53
C ASP A 71 -6.03 -33.01 12.92
N THR A 72 -5.26 -33.71 13.74
CA THR A 72 -4.86 -33.22 15.08
C THR A 72 -3.67 -32.27 15.03
N GLU A 73 -2.84 -32.35 13.98
CA GLU A 73 -1.62 -31.58 13.84
C GLU A 73 -1.50 -30.94 12.45
N VAL A 74 -0.91 -29.74 12.39
CA VAL A 74 -0.49 -29.12 11.13
C VAL A 74 0.72 -29.89 10.60
N LYS A 75 0.68 -30.29 9.33
CA LYS A 75 1.77 -31.00 8.66
C LYS A 75 3.03 -30.12 8.63
N GLU A 76 4.19 -30.74 8.81
CA GLU A 76 5.46 -30.02 8.79
C GLU A 76 5.66 -29.20 7.50
N PHE A 77 5.30 -29.77 6.35
CA PHE A 77 5.33 -29.09 5.06
C PHE A 77 4.51 -27.78 5.07
N ASP A 78 3.32 -27.82 5.65
CA ASP A 78 2.44 -26.65 5.72
C ASP A 78 3.00 -25.59 6.69
N ARG A 79 3.67 -26.00 7.78
CA ARG A 79 4.41 -25.08 8.67
C ARG A 79 5.59 -24.41 7.95
N GLN A 80 6.38 -25.19 7.21
CA GLN A 80 7.49 -24.67 6.41
C GLN A 80 7.00 -23.70 5.33
N HIS A 81 5.85 -24.01 4.71
CA HIS A 81 5.23 -23.14 3.73
C HIS A 81 4.84 -21.78 4.33
N LEU A 82 4.15 -21.78 5.48
CA LEU A 82 3.80 -20.54 6.19
C LEU A 82 5.03 -19.72 6.57
N GLN A 83 6.08 -20.38 7.05
CA GLN A 83 7.34 -19.72 7.39
C GLN A 83 7.96 -19.05 6.15
N GLY A 84 7.98 -19.75 5.01
CA GLY A 84 8.45 -19.18 3.74
C GLY A 84 7.62 -17.98 3.27
N CYS A 85 6.29 -18.04 3.40
CA CYS A 85 5.42 -16.91 3.09
C CYS A 85 5.73 -15.68 3.96
N LYS A 86 5.95 -15.87 5.27
CA LYS A 86 6.33 -14.79 6.19
C LYS A 86 7.67 -14.15 5.82
N GLU A 87 8.64 -14.97 5.46
CA GLU A 87 9.97 -14.51 5.05
C GLU A 87 9.91 -13.71 3.75
N PHE A 88 9.13 -14.20 2.78
CA PHE A 88 8.91 -13.50 1.53
C PHE A 88 8.21 -12.16 1.74
N ASP A 89 7.15 -12.11 2.55
CA ASP A 89 6.46 -10.87 2.90
C ASP A 89 7.40 -9.87 3.59
N ALA A 90 8.28 -10.35 4.49
CA ALA A 90 9.28 -9.53 5.12
C ALA A 90 10.30 -8.99 4.12
N GLU A 91 10.73 -9.79 3.14
CA GLU A 91 11.61 -9.36 2.05
C GLU A 91 10.97 -8.27 1.19
N ILE A 92 9.72 -8.46 0.76
CA ILE A 92 8.98 -7.46 -0.02
C ILE A 92 8.85 -6.15 0.76
N LYS A 93 8.50 -6.22 2.06
CA LYS A 93 8.44 -5.05 2.94
C LYS A 93 9.79 -4.35 3.03
N ARG A 94 10.90 -5.08 3.19
CA ARG A 94 12.26 -4.52 3.22
C ARG A 94 12.62 -3.83 1.90
N SER A 95 12.32 -4.46 0.76
CA SER A 95 12.59 -3.92 -0.57
C SER A 95 11.81 -2.60 -0.81
N ILE A 96 10.53 -2.57 -0.47
CA ILE A 96 9.70 -1.36 -0.55
C ILE A 96 10.25 -0.26 0.35
N ALA A 97 10.66 -0.60 1.59
CA ALA A 97 11.24 0.37 2.51
C ALA A 97 12.57 0.95 2.00
N LEU A 98 13.42 0.14 1.37
CA LEU A 98 14.67 0.59 0.77
C LEU A 98 14.41 1.56 -0.39
N ARG A 99 13.51 1.20 -1.31
CA ARG A 99 13.12 2.07 -2.43
C ARG A 99 12.59 3.44 -1.97
N LYS A 100 11.75 3.46 -0.92
CA LYS A 100 11.26 4.71 -0.33
C LYS A 100 12.39 5.57 0.23
N LYS A 101 13.39 4.96 0.87
CA LYS A 101 14.56 5.69 1.39
C LYS A 101 15.41 6.27 0.25
N GLU A 102 15.63 5.51 -0.81
CA GLU A 102 16.38 5.97 -1.99
C GLU A 102 15.66 7.12 -2.71
N GLU A 103 14.35 7.01 -2.88
CA GLU A 103 13.52 8.06 -3.49
C GLU A 103 13.57 9.34 -2.66
N ALA A 104 13.38 9.24 -1.35
CA ALA A 104 13.51 10.38 -0.44
C ALA A 104 14.92 10.99 -0.46
N ALA A 105 15.98 10.18 -0.62
CA ALA A 105 17.34 10.68 -0.77
C ALA A 105 17.55 11.42 -2.10
N ARG A 106 16.98 10.89 -3.20
CA ARG A 106 17.01 11.54 -4.51
C ARG A 106 16.26 12.87 -4.51
N GLU A 107 15.11 12.92 -3.85
CA GLU A 107 14.32 14.14 -3.69
C GLU A 107 15.09 15.21 -2.91
N LYS A 108 15.68 14.85 -1.77
CA LYS A 108 16.52 15.77 -0.98
C LYS A 108 17.68 16.32 -1.81
N LEU A 109 18.38 15.45 -2.54
CA LEU A 109 19.48 15.87 -3.42
C LEU A 109 18.98 16.79 -4.55
N ALA A 110 17.82 16.50 -5.14
CA ALA A 110 17.21 17.35 -6.16
C ALA A 110 16.81 18.72 -5.60
N GLU A 111 16.23 18.76 -4.41
CA GLU A 111 15.85 19.99 -3.72
C GLU A 111 17.08 20.86 -3.41
N GLU A 112 18.16 20.26 -2.89
CA GLU A 112 19.43 20.96 -2.66
C GLU A 112 20.02 21.51 -3.96
N ARG A 113 19.95 20.75 -5.06
CA ARG A 113 20.36 21.23 -6.38
C ARG A 113 19.51 22.40 -6.87
N CYS A 114 18.19 22.34 -6.68
CA CYS A 114 17.27 23.44 -6.99
C CYS A 114 17.60 24.69 -6.17
N ARG A 115 17.82 24.54 -4.86
CA ARG A 115 18.26 25.64 -3.97
C ARG A 115 19.60 26.22 -4.43
N ALA A 116 20.58 25.38 -4.75
CA ALA A 116 21.87 25.82 -5.26
C ALA A 116 21.75 26.56 -6.61
N ALA A 117 20.90 26.09 -7.52
CA ALA A 117 20.64 26.76 -8.79
C ALA A 117 19.98 28.14 -8.59
N ALA A 118 19.00 28.23 -7.69
CA ALA A 118 18.33 29.48 -7.35
C ALA A 118 19.30 30.52 -6.78
N THR A 119 20.18 30.13 -5.85
CA THR A 119 21.21 31.04 -5.31
C THR A 119 22.19 31.53 -6.39
N ARG A 120 22.59 30.66 -7.32
CA ARG A 120 23.45 31.03 -8.45
C ARG A 120 22.75 32.02 -9.38
N LYS A 121 21.45 31.80 -9.68
CA LYS A 121 20.65 32.71 -10.51
C LYS A 121 20.51 34.08 -9.86
N ALA A 122 20.14 34.13 -8.58
CA ALA A 122 20.04 35.39 -7.83
C ALA A 122 21.36 36.18 -7.82
N LYS A 123 22.51 35.49 -7.62
CA LYS A 123 23.83 36.13 -7.70
C LYS A 123 24.11 36.72 -9.09
N ARG A 124 23.70 36.03 -10.17
CA ARG A 124 23.85 36.54 -11.55
C ARG A 124 22.97 37.75 -11.78
N GLU A 125 21.72 37.73 -11.33
CA GLU A 125 20.78 38.86 -11.44
C GLU A 125 21.30 40.10 -10.70
N VAL A 126 21.83 39.95 -9.49
CA VAL A 126 22.46 41.07 -8.76
C VAL A 126 23.64 41.65 -9.53
N LYS A 127 24.51 40.80 -10.10
CA LYS A 127 25.65 41.26 -10.92
C LYS A 127 25.18 42.00 -12.18
N LEU A 128 24.16 41.49 -12.86
CA LEU A 128 23.57 42.12 -14.04
C LEU A 128 22.91 43.45 -13.71
N ALA A 129 22.18 43.54 -12.60
CA ALA A 129 21.58 44.78 -12.13
C ALA A 129 22.66 45.83 -11.82
N ARG A 130 23.76 45.44 -11.16
CA ARG A 130 24.90 46.32 -10.91
C ARG A 130 25.54 46.82 -12.21
N ALA A 131 25.77 45.93 -13.17
CA ALA A 131 26.32 46.30 -14.47
C ALA A 131 25.39 47.24 -15.24
N THR A 132 24.07 46.99 -15.19
CA THR A 132 23.05 47.84 -15.82
C THR A 132 23.05 49.24 -15.22
N ARG A 133 23.10 49.37 -13.89
CA ARG A 133 23.21 50.68 -13.21
C ARG A 133 24.49 51.42 -13.59
N ALA A 134 25.63 50.73 -13.65
CA ALA A 134 26.89 51.34 -14.05
C ALA A 134 26.84 51.86 -15.50
N LYS A 135 26.24 51.11 -16.42
CA LYS A 135 26.03 51.54 -17.81
C LYS A 135 25.10 52.74 -17.91
N ALA A 136 23.99 52.76 -17.18
CA ALA A 136 23.08 53.89 -17.15
C ALA A 136 23.78 55.16 -16.64
N ALA A 137 24.58 55.07 -15.58
CA ALA A 137 25.35 56.20 -15.07
C ALA A 137 26.38 56.71 -16.10
N GLN A 138 27.02 55.82 -16.86
CA GLN A 138 27.92 56.22 -17.96
C GLN A 138 27.17 56.92 -19.10
N GLU A 139 25.99 56.44 -19.47
CA GLU A 139 25.16 57.07 -20.50
C GLU A 139 24.66 58.46 -20.07
N GLU A 140 24.24 58.60 -18.81
CA GLU A 140 23.88 59.89 -18.22
C GLU A 140 25.05 60.87 -18.21
N ASP A 141 26.26 60.41 -17.88
CA ASP A 141 27.48 61.23 -17.92
C ASP A 141 27.80 61.70 -19.35
N LEU A 142 27.73 60.80 -20.34
CA LEU A 142 27.88 61.16 -21.76
C LEU A 142 26.79 62.14 -22.23
N ASP A 143 25.55 61.97 -21.79
CA ASP A 143 24.45 62.89 -22.12
C ASP A 143 24.62 64.26 -21.46
N ALA A 144 25.12 64.32 -20.22
CA ALA A 144 25.46 65.57 -19.54
C ALA A 144 26.57 66.34 -20.28
N LEU A 145 27.60 65.62 -20.74
CA LEU A 145 28.65 66.18 -21.61
C LEU A 145 28.06 66.72 -22.92
N ARG A 146 27.18 65.96 -23.59
CA ARG A 146 26.49 66.39 -24.82
C ARG A 146 25.66 67.66 -24.62
N LYS A 147 25.02 67.81 -23.47
CA LYS A 147 24.18 68.98 -23.11
C LYS A 147 25.01 70.17 -22.62
N GLY A 148 26.34 70.10 -22.64
CA GLY A 148 27.24 71.21 -22.27
C GLY A 148 27.24 71.58 -20.79
N LYS A 149 26.69 70.73 -19.91
CA LYS A 149 26.68 70.96 -18.47
C LYS A 149 28.00 70.50 -17.86
N TRP A 150 29.02 71.35 -17.94
CA TRP A 150 30.28 71.11 -17.25
C TRP A 150 30.11 71.19 -15.73
N PRO A 151 30.79 70.34 -14.93
CA PRO A 151 30.85 70.54 -13.49
C PRO A 151 31.47 71.91 -13.24
N ARG A 152 30.80 72.78 -12.47
CA ARG A 152 31.44 74.02 -12.02
C ARG A 152 32.57 73.60 -11.08
N CYS A 153 33.82 73.80 -11.50
CA CYS A 153 34.95 73.76 -10.58
C CYS A 153 34.66 74.73 -9.44
N THR A 154 34.39 74.19 -8.26
CA THR A 154 34.41 74.97 -7.02
C THR A 154 35.87 75.04 -6.56
N GLN A 155 36.39 76.26 -6.57
CA GLN A 155 37.71 76.64 -6.07
C GLN A 155 37.72 76.72 -4.54
#